data_AF-A0A524IZ57-F1
#
_entry.id   AF-A0A524IZ57-F1
#
_cell.length_a   1.000
_cell.length_b   1.000
_cell.length_c   1.000
_cell.angle_alpha   90.00
_cell.angle_beta   90.00
_cell.angle_gamma   90.00
#
_symmetry.space_group_name_H-M   'P 1'
#
loop_
_entity.id
_entity.type
_entity.pdbx_description
1 polymer ?
#
loop_
_entity_poly.entity_id
_entity_poly.type
_entity_poly.pdbx_seq_one_letter_code
_entity_poly.pdbx_strand_id
1 'polypeptide(L)'
;MDPRRLLVTDLDGTLLGDDAGLARFREWLAPRRSQERLVYASGRHLASIQALVEGSVLPRPDAMISAVGTEIHDPDGRAMPGWTDRFVDWDAGRVRDVLRPFRWLMPQAAEFQTSVKVSYEVEGLTDSDHETLRRKLLEAGVKATVVYSGGRYLDILPARAGKGMATHFLAEVWRIGPDEILAFGDSGNDTELLSSGFRGTIVANAQPELRLAVDPMVYRSPRSFADGVIDGIRHWSEVVT
;
A
#
# COMPACT_ATOMS: atom_id res chain seq x y z
N MET A 1 18.27 21.09 -3.03
CA MET A 1 18.75 19.70 -2.80
C MET A 1 17.54 18.81 -2.99
N ASP A 2 17.67 17.70 -3.71
CA ASP A 2 16.63 16.67 -3.78
C ASP A 2 16.38 16.16 -2.33
N PRO A 3 15.12 15.99 -1.90
CA PRO A 3 14.82 15.36 -0.61
C PRO A 3 15.54 14.02 -0.48
N ARG A 4 16.19 13.82 0.67
CA ARG A 4 17.08 12.67 0.93
C ARG A 4 16.33 11.43 1.41
N ARG A 5 15.03 11.53 1.69
CA ARG A 5 14.22 10.41 2.19
C ARG A 5 12.81 10.43 1.60
N LEU A 6 12.32 9.23 1.31
CA LEU A 6 10.98 8.98 0.84
C LEU A 6 10.19 8.24 1.91
N LEU A 7 9.16 8.88 2.45
CA LEU A 7 8.21 8.30 3.38
C LEU A 7 7.03 7.74 2.59
N VAL A 8 6.85 6.43 2.62
CA VAL A 8 5.73 5.73 1.97
C VAL A 8 4.85 5.12 3.05
N THR A 9 3.65 5.65 3.21
CA THR A 9 2.76 5.23 4.30
C THR A 9 1.42 4.80 3.74
N ASP A 10 0.90 3.69 4.25
CA ASP A 10 -0.54 3.45 4.18
C ASP A 10 -1.31 4.52 4.97
N LEU A 11 -2.61 4.63 4.68
CA LEU A 11 -3.51 5.57 5.33
C LEU A 11 -4.28 4.92 6.48
N ASP A 12 -5.19 3.99 6.19
CA ASP A 12 -6.16 3.47 7.16
C ASP A 12 -5.50 2.49 8.12
N GLY A 13 -5.49 2.79 9.42
CA GLY A 13 -4.81 1.93 10.39
C GLY A 13 -3.31 2.18 10.49
N THR A 14 -2.73 2.96 9.56
CA THR A 14 -1.31 3.36 9.61
C THR A 14 -1.14 4.84 9.92
N LEU A 15 -1.54 5.75 9.03
CA LEU A 15 -1.44 7.19 9.31
C LEU A 15 -2.71 7.76 9.96
N LEU A 16 -3.85 7.15 9.67
CA LEU A 16 -5.19 7.49 10.16
C LEU A 16 -5.62 6.50 11.26
N GLY A 17 -6.42 7.00 12.21
CA GLY A 17 -6.96 6.22 13.33
C GLY A 17 -6.77 6.91 14.69
N ASP A 18 -5.83 7.86 14.78
CA ASP A 18 -5.63 8.76 15.92
C ASP A 18 -5.35 10.19 15.43
N ASP A 19 -6.34 11.08 15.62
CA ASP A 19 -6.25 12.49 15.19
C ASP A 19 -5.10 13.25 15.89
N ALA A 20 -4.82 12.90 17.15
CA ALA A 20 -3.76 13.55 17.91
C ALA A 20 -2.37 13.11 17.41
N GLY A 21 -2.19 11.82 17.13
CA GLY A 21 -1.01 11.27 16.48
C GLY A 21 -0.79 11.86 15.09
N LEU A 22 -1.86 11.95 14.29
CA LEU A 22 -1.80 12.58 12.98
C LEU A 22 -1.35 14.03 13.12
N ALA A 23 -1.88 14.80 14.07
CA ALA A 23 -1.45 16.17 14.33
C ALA A 23 0.04 16.29 14.66
N ARG A 24 0.58 15.42 15.51
CA ARG A 24 2.02 15.36 15.79
C ARG A 24 2.84 15.05 14.54
N PHE A 25 2.36 14.13 13.69
CA PHE A 25 3.04 13.80 12.43
C PHE A 25 3.11 15.01 11.50
N ARG A 26 2.03 15.79 11.39
CA ARG A 26 2.03 17.03 10.58
C ARG A 26 3.03 18.05 11.09
N GLU A 27 3.01 18.31 12.39
CA GLU A 27 3.93 19.26 13.04
C GLU A 27 5.39 18.83 12.84
N TRP A 28 5.65 17.52 12.88
CA TRP A 28 6.96 16.98 12.58
C TRP A 28 7.34 17.13 11.10
N LEU A 29 6.43 16.85 10.17
CA LEU A 29 6.71 16.87 8.73
C LEU A 29 6.84 18.30 8.16
N ALA A 30 6.05 19.25 8.66
CA ALA A 30 5.95 20.61 8.13
C ALA A 30 7.32 21.30 7.91
N PRO A 31 8.25 21.35 8.90
CA PRO A 31 9.57 21.96 8.69
C PRO A 31 10.55 21.08 7.89
N ARG A 32 10.15 19.85 7.52
CA ARG A 32 11.01 18.84 6.89
C ARG A 32 10.62 18.50 5.45
N ARG A 33 9.60 19.16 4.87
CA ARG A 33 9.11 18.89 3.50
C ARG A 33 10.20 18.98 2.41
N SER A 34 11.26 19.76 2.62
CA SER A 34 12.38 19.83 1.66
C SER A 34 13.35 18.64 1.75
N GLN A 35 13.26 17.83 2.80
CA GLN A 35 14.12 16.67 3.09
C GLN A 35 13.35 15.36 3.03
N GLU A 36 12.04 15.39 3.30
CA GLU A 36 11.12 14.26 3.36
C GLU A 36 10.04 14.38 2.29
N ARG A 37 10.10 13.50 1.28
CA ARG A 37 8.96 13.28 0.38
C ARG A 37 7.94 12.37 1.06
N LEU A 38 6.66 12.64 0.85
CA LEU A 38 5.55 11.86 1.38
C LEU A 38 4.78 11.22 0.23
N VAL A 39 4.59 9.91 0.29
CA VAL A 39 3.73 9.16 -0.62
C VAL A 39 2.71 8.40 0.19
N TYR A 40 1.45 8.52 -0.21
CA TYR A 40 0.38 7.69 0.31
C TYR A 40 0.25 6.44 -0.53
N ALA A 41 0.34 5.26 0.10
CA ALA A 41 0.18 3.97 -0.55
C ALA A 41 -1.01 3.23 0.04
N SER A 42 -2.19 3.40 -0.58
CA SER A 42 -3.47 3.01 0.01
C SER A 42 -4.26 2.02 -0.86
N GLY A 43 -5.11 1.23 -0.21
CA GLY A 43 -6.18 0.48 -0.87
C GLY A 43 -7.30 1.36 -1.43
N ARG A 44 -7.40 2.62 -0.99
CA ARG A 44 -8.40 3.60 -1.45
C ARG A 44 -8.23 3.96 -2.93
N HIS A 45 -9.34 4.30 -3.57
CA HIS A 45 -9.32 4.96 -4.89
C HIS A 45 -8.83 6.39 -4.78
N LEU A 46 -8.26 6.93 -5.87
CA LEU A 46 -7.69 8.28 -5.91
C LEU A 46 -8.64 9.34 -5.34
N ALA A 47 -9.90 9.38 -5.79
CA ALA A 47 -10.87 10.38 -5.36
C ALA A 47 -11.10 10.36 -3.83
N SER A 48 -11.04 9.17 -3.21
CA SER A 48 -11.15 9.03 -1.76
C SER A 48 -9.91 9.59 -1.04
N ILE A 49 -8.72 9.36 -1.59
CA ILE A 49 -7.47 9.93 -1.06
C ILE A 49 -7.48 11.46 -1.21
N GLN A 50 -7.86 11.98 -2.38
CA GLN A 50 -7.95 13.43 -2.63
C GLN A 50 -8.96 14.10 -1.70
N ALA A 51 -10.14 13.50 -1.51
CA ALA A 51 -11.14 14.02 -0.57
C ALA A 51 -10.60 14.07 0.87
N LEU A 52 -9.77 13.10 1.28
CA LEU A 52 -9.10 13.17 2.58
C LEU A 52 -8.06 14.28 2.63
N VAL A 53 -7.24 14.45 1.59
CA VAL A 53 -6.24 15.54 1.55
C VAL A 53 -6.91 16.92 1.55
N GLU A 54 -8.02 17.09 0.84
CA GLU A 54 -8.75 18.36 0.75
C GLU A 54 -9.62 18.64 1.98
N GLY A 55 -10.27 17.61 2.51
CA GLY A 55 -11.24 17.71 3.61
C GLY A 55 -10.68 17.45 5.00
N SER A 56 -9.46 16.93 5.12
CA SER A 56 -8.80 16.70 6.40
C SER A 56 -7.50 17.49 6.51
N VAL A 57 -6.85 17.27 7.64
CA VAL A 57 -5.54 17.79 7.97
C VAL A 57 -4.40 16.96 7.37
N LEU A 58 -4.65 15.91 6.56
CA LEU A 58 -3.58 15.15 5.91
C LEU A 58 -2.62 16.11 5.16
N PRO A 59 -1.30 16.02 5.39
CA PRO A 59 -0.33 16.81 4.63
C PRO A 59 -0.46 16.54 3.13
N ARG A 60 -0.27 17.57 2.30
CA ARG A 60 -0.22 17.37 0.85
C ARG A 60 0.92 16.38 0.50
N PRO A 61 0.62 15.24 -0.16
CA PRO A 61 1.64 14.28 -0.56
C PRO A 61 2.41 14.77 -1.79
N ASP A 62 3.51 14.10 -2.11
CA ASP A 62 4.30 14.26 -3.33
C ASP A 62 3.90 13.25 -4.43
N ALA A 63 3.27 12.14 -4.05
CA ALA A 63 2.52 11.26 -4.95
C ALA A 63 1.51 10.40 -4.17
N MET A 64 0.57 9.79 -4.89
CA MET A 64 -0.44 8.89 -4.36
C MET A 64 -0.42 7.58 -5.15
N ILE A 65 -0.16 6.48 -4.46
CA ILE A 65 -0.32 5.11 -4.93
C ILE A 65 -1.72 4.66 -4.46
N SER A 66 -2.66 4.55 -5.39
CA SER A 66 -4.07 4.19 -5.11
C SER A 66 -4.38 2.76 -5.53
N ALA A 67 -5.53 2.26 -5.08
CA ALA A 67 -6.10 0.97 -5.46
C ALA A 67 -5.08 -0.18 -5.32
N VAL A 68 -4.40 -0.24 -4.16
CA VAL A 68 -3.37 -1.24 -3.81
C VAL A 68 -2.20 -1.23 -4.81
N GLY A 69 -1.86 -0.05 -5.32
CA GLY A 69 -0.75 0.14 -6.26
C GLY A 69 -1.04 -0.33 -7.67
N THR A 70 -2.29 -0.34 -8.10
CA THR A 70 -2.62 -0.46 -9.53
C THR A 70 -2.56 0.89 -10.25
N GLU A 71 -2.48 1.98 -9.49
CA GLU A 71 -2.49 3.34 -9.99
C GLU A 71 -1.47 4.20 -9.23
N ILE A 72 -0.87 5.17 -9.91
CA ILE A 72 0.04 6.16 -9.33
C ILE A 72 -0.34 7.52 -9.88
N HIS A 73 -0.46 8.50 -9.01
CA HIS A 73 -0.82 9.88 -9.35
C HIS A 73 0.12 10.89 -8.71
N ASP A 74 0.34 12.01 -9.39
CA ASP A 74 1.00 13.19 -8.83
C ASP A 74 0.09 13.87 -7.77
N PRO A 75 0.57 14.91 -7.04
CA PRO A 75 -0.22 15.58 -6.01
C PRO A 75 -1.50 16.26 -6.51
N ASP A 76 -1.60 16.51 -7.82
CA ASP A 76 -2.75 17.14 -8.47
C ASP A 76 -3.70 16.08 -9.08
N GLY A 77 -3.42 14.79 -8.86
CA GLY A 77 -4.24 13.68 -9.34
C GLY A 77 -3.97 13.27 -10.80
N ARG A 78 -2.88 13.73 -11.41
CA ARG A 78 -2.52 13.31 -12.77
C ARG A 78 -1.82 11.97 -12.74
N ALA A 79 -2.24 11.04 -13.60
CA ALA A 79 -1.65 9.71 -13.68
C ALA A 79 -0.16 9.78 -14.04
N MET A 80 0.65 8.99 -13.33
CA MET A 80 2.08 8.89 -13.58
C MET A 80 2.32 8.14 -14.91
N PRO A 81 3.00 8.75 -15.90
CA PRO A 81 3.23 8.11 -17.19
C PRO A 81 4.00 6.79 -17.07
N GLY A 82 3.63 5.79 -17.87
CA GLY A 82 4.33 4.50 -17.96
C GLY A 82 3.95 3.47 -16.90
N TRP A 83 3.25 3.85 -15.82
CA TRP A 83 2.87 2.88 -14.77
C TRP A 83 1.83 1.88 -15.26
N THR A 84 0.74 2.37 -15.83
CA THR A 84 -0.41 1.55 -16.27
C THR A 84 -0.08 0.69 -17.51
N ASP A 85 0.90 1.10 -18.31
CA ASP A 85 1.39 0.32 -19.47
C ASP A 85 1.95 -1.05 -19.06
N ARG A 86 2.29 -1.23 -17.78
CA ARG A 86 2.74 -2.50 -17.20
C ARG A 86 1.62 -3.52 -17.01
N PHE A 87 0.37 -3.16 -17.28
CA PHE A 87 -0.81 -4.03 -17.07
C PHE A 87 -1.62 -4.28 -18.34
N VAL A 88 -1.09 -3.96 -19.52
CA VAL A 88 -1.80 -4.10 -20.81
C VAL A 88 -2.22 -5.52 -21.16
N ASP A 89 -1.56 -6.53 -20.56
CA ASP A 89 -1.85 -7.95 -20.73
C ASP A 89 -2.82 -8.50 -19.68
N TRP A 90 -3.33 -7.65 -18.79
CA TRP A 90 -4.26 -8.04 -17.74
C TRP A 90 -5.69 -8.18 -18.26
N ASP A 91 -6.36 -9.25 -17.84
CA ASP A 91 -7.77 -9.50 -18.15
C ASP A 91 -8.57 -9.72 -16.86
N ALA A 92 -9.23 -8.66 -16.39
CA ALA A 92 -10.14 -8.71 -15.24
C ALA A 92 -11.37 -9.61 -15.50
N GLY A 93 -11.80 -9.77 -16.75
CA GLY A 93 -12.88 -10.69 -17.12
C GLY A 93 -12.48 -12.13 -16.86
N ARG A 94 -11.26 -12.51 -17.29
CA ARG A 94 -10.69 -13.84 -17.04
C ARG A 94 -10.59 -14.15 -15.55
N VAL A 95 -10.17 -13.19 -14.73
CA VAL A 95 -10.15 -13.35 -13.26
C VAL A 95 -11.55 -13.67 -12.73
N ARG A 96 -12.55 -12.87 -13.10
CA ARG A 96 -13.94 -13.08 -12.66
C ARG A 96 -14.48 -14.44 -13.10
N ASP A 97 -14.12 -14.91 -14.28
CA ASP A 97 -14.52 -16.22 -14.78
C ASP A 97 -13.91 -17.37 -13.98
N VAL A 98 -12.61 -17.28 -13.68
CA VAL A 98 -11.89 -18.27 -12.86
C VAL A 98 -12.44 -18.31 -11.44
N LEU A 99 -12.79 -17.16 -10.87
CA LEU A 99 -13.27 -17.06 -9.50
C LEU A 99 -14.78 -17.24 -9.34
N ARG A 100 -15.54 -17.25 -10.43
CA ARG A 100 -17.00 -17.46 -10.46
C ARG A 100 -17.50 -18.69 -9.66
N PRO A 101 -16.79 -19.84 -9.63
CA PRO A 101 -17.24 -21.01 -8.87
C PRO A 101 -17.20 -20.82 -7.35
N PHE A 102 -16.39 -19.88 -6.84
CA PHE A 102 -16.26 -19.60 -5.41
C PHE A 102 -17.41 -18.70 -4.94
N ARG A 103 -18.59 -19.30 -4.69
CA ARG A 103 -19.82 -18.57 -4.32
C ARG A 103 -19.75 -17.76 -3.03
N TRP A 104 -18.74 -18.02 -2.20
CA TRP A 104 -18.47 -17.29 -0.97
C TRP A 104 -17.66 -16.00 -1.18
N LEU A 105 -17.15 -15.76 -2.40
CA LEU A 105 -16.57 -14.48 -2.77
C LEU A 105 -17.67 -13.52 -3.20
N MET A 106 -17.93 -12.49 -2.39
CA MET A 106 -18.93 -11.47 -2.69
C MET A 106 -18.28 -10.30 -3.44
N PRO A 107 -18.62 -10.00 -4.71
CA PRO A 107 -18.01 -8.87 -5.40
C PRO A 107 -18.27 -7.56 -4.65
N GLN A 108 -17.23 -6.74 -4.48
CA GLN A 108 -17.41 -5.37 -3.97
C GLN A 108 -18.19 -4.52 -4.98
N ALA A 109 -18.76 -3.41 -4.50
CA ALA A 109 -19.49 -2.45 -5.33
C ALA A 109 -18.67 -1.99 -6.55
N ALA A 110 -19.37 -1.58 -7.62
CA ALA A 110 -18.76 -1.25 -8.91
C ALA A 110 -17.67 -0.17 -8.81
N GLU A 111 -17.80 0.77 -7.87
CA GLU A 111 -16.80 1.80 -7.58
C GLU A 111 -15.46 1.25 -7.09
N PHE A 112 -15.44 0.03 -6.52
CA PHE A 112 -14.22 -0.64 -6.05
C PHE A 112 -13.54 -1.52 -7.10
N GLN A 113 -14.18 -1.68 -8.26
CA GLN A 113 -13.67 -2.45 -9.39
C GLN A 113 -12.97 -1.51 -10.38
N THR A 114 -11.84 -1.93 -10.95
CA THR A 114 -11.21 -1.24 -12.07
C THR A 114 -10.93 -2.20 -13.22
N SER A 115 -10.38 -1.70 -14.33
CA SER A 115 -9.89 -2.57 -15.40
C SER A 115 -8.72 -3.46 -14.96
N VAL A 116 -7.99 -3.07 -13.91
CA VAL A 116 -6.76 -3.71 -13.41
C VAL A 116 -6.86 -4.16 -11.95
N LYS A 117 -8.06 -4.16 -11.35
CA LYS A 117 -8.33 -4.61 -9.99
C LYS A 117 -9.69 -5.28 -9.91
N VAL A 118 -9.72 -6.51 -9.39
CA VAL A 118 -10.96 -7.24 -9.10
C VAL A 118 -11.06 -7.48 -7.60
N SER A 119 -12.11 -6.94 -6.99
CA SER A 119 -12.23 -6.92 -5.53
C SER A 119 -13.45 -7.68 -5.03
N TYR A 120 -13.27 -8.42 -3.94
CA TYR A 120 -14.31 -9.17 -3.26
C TYR A 120 -14.30 -8.87 -1.76
N GLU A 121 -15.41 -9.18 -1.11
CA GLU A 121 -15.57 -9.30 0.33
C GLU A 121 -15.68 -10.77 0.68
N VAL A 122 -14.92 -11.18 1.69
CA VAL A 122 -14.92 -12.52 2.29
C VAL A 122 -14.34 -12.41 3.68
N GLU A 123 -15.07 -12.88 4.70
CA GLU A 123 -14.54 -12.98 6.06
C GLU A 123 -13.92 -14.36 6.29
N GLY A 124 -12.95 -14.42 7.21
CA GLY A 124 -12.38 -15.68 7.67
C GLY A 124 -11.61 -16.47 6.61
N LEU A 125 -11.09 -15.79 5.58
CA LEU A 125 -10.28 -16.43 4.54
C LEU A 125 -9.07 -17.14 5.15
N THR A 126 -8.95 -18.44 4.94
CA THR A 126 -7.83 -19.22 5.47
C THR A 126 -6.62 -19.20 4.53
N ASP A 127 -5.43 -19.53 5.05
CA ASP A 127 -4.22 -19.69 4.22
C ASP A 127 -4.43 -20.75 3.12
N SER A 128 -5.23 -21.80 3.38
CA SER A 128 -5.58 -22.83 2.39
C SER A 128 -6.51 -22.31 1.28
N ASP A 129 -7.44 -21.42 1.62
CA ASP A 129 -8.30 -20.77 0.63
C ASP A 129 -7.48 -19.83 -0.24
N HIS A 130 -6.60 -19.02 0.38
CA HIS A 130 -5.70 -18.13 -0.32
C HIS A 130 -4.81 -18.87 -1.33
N GLU A 131 -4.19 -19.97 -0.92
CA GLU A 131 -3.39 -20.81 -1.82
C GLU A 131 -4.24 -21.46 -2.92
N THR A 132 -5.47 -21.87 -2.61
CA THR A 132 -6.39 -22.42 -3.61
C THR A 132 -6.75 -21.40 -4.68
N LEU A 133 -7.04 -20.15 -4.30
CA LEU A 133 -7.32 -19.06 -5.24
C LEU A 133 -6.10 -18.76 -6.13
N ARG A 134 -4.90 -18.64 -5.52
CA ARG A 134 -3.64 -18.43 -6.25
C ARG A 134 -3.39 -19.53 -7.28
N ARG A 135 -3.52 -20.79 -6.87
CA ARG A 135 -3.36 -21.95 -7.75
C ARG A 135 -4.36 -21.93 -8.90
N LYS A 136 -5.63 -21.62 -8.66
CA LYS A 136 -6.66 -21.59 -9.73
C LYS A 136 -6.40 -20.50 -10.75
N LEU A 137 -5.96 -19.33 -10.31
CA LEU A 137 -5.56 -18.24 -11.20
C LEU A 137 -4.35 -18.66 -12.05
N LEU A 138 -3.34 -19.27 -11.43
CA LEU A 138 -2.16 -19.77 -12.13
C LEU A 138 -2.48 -20.86 -13.17
N GLU A 139 -3.28 -21.87 -12.79
CA GLU A 139 -3.76 -22.94 -13.69
C GLU A 139 -4.51 -22.37 -14.90
N ALA A 140 -5.20 -21.25 -14.72
CA ALA A 140 -5.94 -20.55 -15.78
C ALA A 140 -5.07 -19.61 -16.63
N GLY A 141 -3.76 -19.54 -16.37
CA GLY A 141 -2.80 -18.68 -17.06
C GLY A 141 -2.80 -17.22 -16.58
N VAL A 142 -3.48 -16.91 -15.48
CA VAL A 142 -3.58 -15.55 -14.95
C VAL A 142 -2.41 -15.27 -14.00
N LYS A 143 -1.53 -14.34 -14.39
CA LYS A 143 -0.43 -13.87 -13.55
C LYS A 143 -0.94 -12.81 -12.58
N ALA A 144 -1.49 -13.27 -11.45
CA ALA A 144 -2.11 -12.40 -10.45
C ALA A 144 -1.42 -12.48 -9.08
N THR A 145 -1.53 -11.38 -8.33
CA THR A 145 -1.33 -11.34 -6.89
C THR A 145 -2.71 -11.37 -6.22
N VAL A 146 -2.82 -12.18 -5.17
CA VAL A 146 -4.03 -12.28 -4.33
C VAL A 146 -3.71 -11.61 -3.00
N VAL A 147 -4.39 -10.52 -2.68
CA VAL A 147 -4.15 -9.70 -1.49
C VAL A 147 -5.36 -9.77 -0.58
N TYR A 148 -5.17 -10.23 0.65
CA TYR A 148 -6.22 -10.23 1.68
C TYR A 148 -5.89 -9.22 2.77
N SER A 149 -6.84 -8.38 3.17
CA SER A 149 -6.60 -7.30 4.13
C SER A 149 -7.87 -6.88 4.88
N GLY A 150 -7.67 -6.22 6.03
CA GLY A 150 -8.75 -5.73 6.88
C GLY A 150 -9.68 -6.83 7.39
N GLY A 151 -9.21 -8.07 7.44
CA GLY A 151 -10.00 -9.26 7.79
C GLY A 151 -11.25 -9.53 6.93
N ARG A 152 -11.42 -8.84 5.79
CA ARG A 152 -12.60 -9.00 4.93
C ARG A 152 -12.42 -8.70 3.45
N TYR A 153 -11.35 -7.99 3.06
CA TYR A 153 -11.18 -7.51 1.68
C TYR A 153 -10.21 -8.39 0.93
N LEU A 154 -10.61 -8.84 -0.25
CA LEU A 154 -9.79 -9.63 -1.15
C LEU A 154 -9.63 -8.90 -2.48
N ASP A 155 -8.40 -8.53 -2.82
CA ASP A 155 -8.04 -7.89 -4.07
C ASP A 155 -7.22 -8.82 -4.96
N ILE A 156 -7.61 -8.93 -6.23
CA ILE A 156 -6.89 -9.65 -7.27
C ILE A 156 -6.33 -8.65 -8.25
N LEU A 157 -5.00 -8.62 -8.32
CA LEU A 157 -4.23 -7.58 -9.02
C LEU A 157 -3.28 -8.23 -10.02
N PRO A 158 -2.82 -7.53 -11.08
CA PRO A 158 -1.69 -7.96 -11.88
C PRO A 158 -0.49 -8.31 -11.01
N ALA A 159 0.24 -9.38 -11.34
CA ALA A 159 1.42 -9.79 -10.57
C ALA A 159 2.54 -8.72 -10.53
N ARG A 160 2.48 -7.72 -11.41
CA ARG A 160 3.41 -6.58 -11.49
C ARG A 160 2.93 -5.35 -10.72
N ALA A 161 1.71 -5.39 -10.18
CA ALA A 161 1.13 -4.34 -9.34
C ALA A 161 1.42 -4.62 -7.85
N GLY A 162 1.13 -3.63 -7.01
CA GLY A 162 1.40 -3.70 -5.57
C GLY A 162 1.96 -2.37 -5.07
N LYS A 163 1.80 -2.11 -3.77
CA LYS A 163 2.27 -0.87 -3.14
C LYS A 163 3.80 -0.74 -3.20
N GLY A 164 4.53 -1.82 -3.01
CA GLY A 164 5.99 -1.90 -3.12
C GLY A 164 6.49 -1.78 -4.56
N MET A 165 5.89 -2.50 -5.51
CA MET A 165 6.20 -2.36 -6.94
C MET A 165 5.98 -0.92 -7.43
N ALA A 166 4.88 -0.29 -7.01
CA ALA A 166 4.58 1.11 -7.32
C ALA A 166 5.59 2.06 -6.67
N THR A 167 6.03 1.75 -5.44
CA THR A 167 7.07 2.50 -4.74
C THR A 167 8.41 2.42 -5.45
N HIS A 168 8.83 1.23 -5.90
CA HIS A 168 10.04 1.04 -6.69
C HIS A 168 10.02 1.86 -7.98
N PHE A 169 8.88 1.87 -8.68
CA PHE A 169 8.70 2.67 -9.88
C PHE A 169 8.83 4.18 -9.60
N LEU A 170 8.19 4.68 -8.54
CA LEU A 170 8.34 6.08 -8.13
C LEU A 170 9.78 6.41 -7.75
N ALA A 171 10.44 5.52 -7.01
CA ALA A 171 11.82 5.68 -6.59
C ALA A 171 12.77 5.78 -7.80
N GLU A 172 12.56 4.97 -8.84
CA GLU A 172 13.32 5.05 -10.09
C GLU A 172 13.12 6.39 -10.81
N VAL A 173 11.86 6.83 -10.96
CA VAL A 173 11.51 8.12 -11.60
C VAL A 173 12.14 9.29 -10.83
N TRP A 174 12.18 9.20 -9.50
CA TRP A 174 12.70 10.23 -8.62
C TRP A 174 14.19 10.07 -8.26
N ARG A 175 14.85 9.02 -8.76
CA ARG A 175 16.25 8.69 -8.48
C ARG A 175 16.58 8.58 -6.99
N ILE A 176 15.68 7.95 -6.24
CA ILE A 176 15.82 7.68 -4.80
C ILE A 176 16.26 6.22 -4.63
N GLY A 177 17.32 5.99 -3.83
CA GLY A 177 17.79 4.64 -3.54
C GLY A 177 16.88 3.91 -2.55
N PRO A 178 16.80 2.57 -2.56
CA PRO A 178 15.96 1.81 -1.63
C PRO A 178 16.30 2.05 -0.15
N ASP A 179 17.57 2.34 0.16
CA ASP A 179 18.04 2.64 1.53
C ASP A 179 17.53 3.99 2.06
N GLU A 180 17.00 4.85 1.19
CA GLU A 180 16.42 6.16 1.49
C GLU A 180 14.89 6.09 1.67
N ILE A 181 14.29 4.91 1.50
CA ILE A 181 12.85 4.69 1.55
C ILE A 181 12.46 4.12 2.91
N LEU A 182 11.58 4.83 3.61
CA LEU A 182 10.91 4.35 4.82
C LEU A 182 9.47 3.98 4.48
N ALA A 183 9.09 2.74 4.74
CA ALA A 183 7.76 2.20 4.43
C ALA A 183 6.98 1.89 5.71
N PHE A 184 5.69 2.25 5.75
CA PHE A 184 4.83 2.08 6.93
C PHE A 184 3.52 1.40 6.55
N GLY A 185 3.10 0.40 7.32
CA GLY A 185 1.87 -0.35 7.06
C GLY A 185 1.34 -1.10 8.29
N ASP A 186 0.11 -1.59 8.18
CA ASP A 186 -0.61 -2.27 9.26
C ASP A 186 -1.33 -3.55 8.82
N SER A 187 -1.64 -3.72 7.53
CA SER A 187 -2.51 -4.81 7.08
C SER A 187 -1.91 -5.65 5.95
N GLY A 188 -2.62 -6.72 5.55
CA GLY A 188 -2.11 -7.66 4.55
C GLY A 188 -1.81 -7.04 3.18
N ASN A 189 -2.42 -5.89 2.84
CA ASN A 189 -2.11 -5.17 1.60
C ASN A 189 -0.78 -4.38 1.65
N ASP A 190 -0.15 -4.31 2.84
CA ASP A 190 1.19 -3.73 3.05
C ASP A 190 2.30 -4.77 3.05
N THR A 191 1.95 -6.06 3.05
CA THR A 191 2.92 -7.18 3.11
C THR A 191 4.00 -7.03 2.02
N GLU A 192 3.59 -6.73 0.79
CA GLU A 192 4.51 -6.57 -0.34
C GLU A 192 5.32 -5.27 -0.25
N LEU A 193 4.71 -4.17 0.21
CA LEU A 193 5.43 -2.92 0.48
C LEU A 193 6.56 -3.11 1.50
N LEU A 194 6.25 -3.76 2.62
CA LEU A 194 7.17 -3.93 3.74
C LEU A 194 8.25 -5.01 3.48
N SER A 195 8.03 -5.90 2.51
CA SER A 195 9.02 -6.91 2.08
C SER A 195 9.79 -6.52 0.81
N SER A 196 9.62 -5.29 0.32
CA SER A 196 10.23 -4.81 -0.93
C SER A 196 11.70 -4.35 -0.80
N GLY A 197 12.37 -4.68 0.31
CA GLY A 197 13.77 -4.27 0.56
C GLY A 197 13.92 -2.80 0.99
N PHE A 198 12.85 -2.19 1.47
CA PHE A 198 12.87 -0.87 2.10
C PHE A 198 13.03 -1.00 3.62
N ARG A 199 13.29 0.11 4.29
CA ARG A 199 13.22 0.17 5.75
C ARG A 199 11.75 0.23 6.18
N GLY A 200 11.19 -0.94 6.46
CA GLY A 200 9.80 -1.13 6.84
C GLY A 200 9.55 -0.87 8.32
N THR A 201 8.34 -0.40 8.63
CA THR A 201 7.80 -0.31 9.99
C THR A 201 6.38 -0.85 10.00
N ILE A 202 6.14 -1.83 10.87
CA ILE A 202 4.79 -2.30 11.22
C ILE A 202 4.34 -1.54 12.47
N VAL A 203 3.20 -0.86 12.40
CA VAL A 203 2.61 -0.16 13.55
C VAL A 203 1.96 -1.13 14.54
N ALA A 204 1.86 -0.76 15.82
CA ALA A 204 1.45 -1.67 16.89
C ALA A 204 0.01 -2.21 16.75
N ASN A 205 -0.87 -1.47 16.08
CA ASN A 205 -2.25 -1.87 15.82
C ASN A 205 -2.43 -2.69 14.54
N ALA A 206 -1.35 -3.24 14.00
CA ALA A 206 -1.36 -4.06 12.79
C ALA A 206 -2.28 -5.28 12.90
N GLN A 207 -2.88 -5.63 11.76
CA GLN A 207 -3.82 -6.73 11.64
C GLN A 207 -3.11 -8.09 11.62
N PRO A 208 -3.74 -9.17 12.14
CA PRO A 208 -3.13 -10.50 12.22
C PRO A 208 -2.74 -11.14 10.88
N GLU A 209 -3.33 -10.69 9.76
CA GLU A 209 -2.94 -11.12 8.42
C GLU A 209 -1.60 -10.53 7.94
N LEU A 210 -1.12 -9.44 8.53
CA LEU A 210 0.22 -8.89 8.23
C LEU A 210 1.29 -9.72 8.92
N ARG A 211 1.59 -10.88 8.32
CA ARG A 211 2.58 -11.83 8.81
C ARG A 211 3.84 -11.76 7.95
N LEU A 212 4.82 -10.99 8.41
CA LEU A 212 6.17 -11.01 7.87
C LEU A 212 7.08 -11.90 8.71
N ALA A 213 7.95 -12.63 8.02
CA ALA A 213 9.09 -13.29 8.65
C ALA A 213 9.97 -12.26 9.38
N VAL A 214 10.79 -12.72 10.32
CA VAL A 214 11.77 -11.84 10.96
C VAL A 214 12.74 -11.35 9.89
N ASP A 215 12.70 -10.05 9.62
CA ASP A 215 13.51 -9.36 8.64
C ASP A 215 14.21 -8.19 9.33
N PRO A 216 15.55 -8.08 9.28
CA PRO A 216 16.27 -6.96 9.88
C PRO A 216 15.90 -5.61 9.27
N MET A 217 15.24 -5.59 8.11
CA MET A 217 14.72 -4.38 7.48
C MET A 217 13.28 -4.03 7.87
N VAL A 218 12.66 -4.81 8.75
CA VAL A 218 11.32 -4.55 9.26
C VAL A 218 11.36 -4.32 10.76
N TYR A 219 11.10 -3.07 11.15
CA TYR A 219 10.92 -2.68 12.54
C TYR A 219 9.45 -2.88 12.97
N ARG A 220 9.21 -3.35 14.20
CA ARG A 220 7.88 -3.43 14.79
C ARG A 220 7.77 -2.37 15.87
N SER A 221 7.05 -1.29 15.58
CA SER A 221 6.88 -0.19 16.51
C SER A 221 5.95 -0.60 17.67
N PRO A 222 6.25 -0.22 18.92
CA PRO A 222 5.31 -0.35 20.04
C PRO A 222 4.21 0.73 20.01
N ARG A 223 4.21 1.65 19.03
CA ARG A 223 3.23 2.73 18.88
C ARG A 223 2.26 2.43 17.74
N SER A 224 1.02 2.86 17.92
CA SER A 224 -0.06 2.70 16.93
C SER A 224 -0.16 3.92 16.01
N PHE A 225 -0.76 3.73 14.85
CA PHE A 225 -1.10 4.78 13.90
C PHE A 225 0.08 5.74 13.59
N ALA A 226 -0.19 7.03 13.42
CA ALA A 226 0.80 8.04 13.09
C ALA A 226 1.95 8.16 14.12
N ASP A 227 1.73 7.81 15.39
CA ASP A 227 2.83 7.74 16.36
C ASP A 227 3.78 6.58 16.05
N GLY A 228 3.27 5.46 15.53
CA GLY A 228 4.07 4.35 15.00
C GLY A 228 4.91 4.76 13.79
N VAL A 229 4.36 5.63 12.92
CA VAL A 229 5.11 6.22 11.80
C VAL A 229 6.27 7.08 12.33
N ILE A 230 6.01 8.00 13.26
CA ILE A 230 7.05 8.87 13.86
C ILE A 230 8.14 8.03 14.55
N ASP A 231 7.74 7.00 15.28
CA ASP A 231 8.64 6.10 15.99
C ASP A 231 9.53 5.32 15.03
N GLY A 232 8.97 4.77 13.95
CA GLY A 232 9.74 4.11 12.88
C GLY A 232 10.73 5.06 12.20
N ILE A 233 10.33 6.32 11.94
CA ILE A 233 11.25 7.32 11.38
C ILE A 233 12.46 7.56 12.30
N ARG A 234 12.23 7.63 13.62
CA ARG A 234 13.30 7.81 14.60
C ARG A 234 14.24 6.60 14.62
N HIS A 235 13.67 5.39 14.73
CA HIS A 235 14.42 4.15 14.71
C HIS A 235 15.36 4.07 13.49
N TRP A 236 14.82 4.28 12.29
CA TRP A 236 15.60 4.20 11.06
C TRP A 236 16.55 5.38 10.83
N SER A 237 16.37 6.50 11.52
CA SER A 237 17.32 7.62 11.49
C SER A 237 18.54 7.35 12.35
N GLU A 238 18.38 6.63 13.47
CA GLU A 238 19.47 6.30 14.39
C GLU A 238 20.38 5.19 13.83
N VAL A 239 19.84 4.24 13.07
CA VAL A 239 20.59 3.13 12.46
C VAL A 239 21.56 3.58 11.35
N VAL A 240 21.42 4.80 10.83
CA VAL A 240 22.28 5.35 9.74
C VAL A 240 23.48 6.15 10.28
N THR A 241 23.52 6.38 11.59
CA THR A 241 24.64 7.04 12.29
C THR A 241 25.60 6.02 12.88
#